data_AF-A0A1N6DU64-F1
#
_entry.id   AF-A0A1N6DU64-F1
#
_cell.length_a   1.000
_cell.length_b   1.000
_cell.length_c   1.000
_cell.angle_alpha   90.00
_cell.angle_beta   90.00
_cell.angle_gamma   90.00
#
_symmetry.space_group_name_H-M   'P 1'
#
loop_
_entity.id
_entity.type
_entity.pdbx_description
1 polymer ?
#
loop_
_entity_poly.entity_id
_entity_poly.type
_entity_poly.pdbx_seq_one_letter_code
_entity_poly.pdbx_strand_id
1 'polypeptide(L)'
;MRKFILSIPAKAVTDTYTATITSSLTPINPYKINLTDDEKPGMRTMAEGREGYARLISRIATQFPDALGRSDSPEELAALLDYYGNLEGGRIAILQNLETFEEIQLGASADIMALTDRYKKPATLPRK
;
A
#
# COMPACT_ATOMS: atom_id res chain seq x y z
N MET A 1 -13.46 25.97 17.16
CA MET A 1 -12.85 24.78 16.53
C MET A 1 -13.56 23.55 17.03
N ARG A 2 -13.97 22.65 16.12
CA ARG A 2 -14.50 21.33 16.46
C ARG A 2 -13.34 20.44 16.92
N LYS A 3 -13.58 19.58 17.90
CA LYS A 3 -12.67 18.51 18.33
C LYS A 3 -12.86 17.29 17.42
N PHE A 4 -11.77 16.69 16.94
CA PHE A 4 -11.79 15.56 16.01
C PHE A 4 -11.70 14.21 16.74
N ILE A 5 -10.78 14.04 17.67
CA ILE A 5 -10.54 12.79 18.40
C ILE A 5 -11.49 12.68 19.59
N LEU A 6 -12.55 11.88 19.47
CA LEU A 6 -13.55 11.72 20.52
C LEU A 6 -13.10 10.80 21.65
N SER A 7 -12.36 9.74 21.32
CA SER A 7 -11.80 8.78 22.26
C SER A 7 -10.39 8.38 21.81
N ILE A 8 -9.52 8.10 22.78
CA ILE A 8 -8.18 7.56 22.52
C ILE A 8 -8.25 6.06 22.82
N PRO A 9 -7.93 5.18 21.85
CA PRO A 9 -7.94 3.75 22.09
C PRO A 9 -6.85 3.37 23.11
N ALA A 10 -7.02 2.22 23.77
CA ALA A 10 -5.94 1.67 24.58
C ALA A 10 -4.71 1.41 23.71
N LYS A 11 -3.51 1.68 24.23
CA LYS A 11 -2.24 1.49 23.50
C LYS A 11 -2.09 0.08 22.92
N ALA A 12 -2.64 -0.93 23.60
CA ALA A 12 -2.67 -2.31 23.12
C ALA A 12 -3.31 -2.49 21.74
N VAL A 13 -4.25 -1.61 21.34
CA VAL A 13 -4.87 -1.63 20.01
C VAL A 13 -3.83 -1.30 18.94
N THR A 14 -3.11 -0.19 19.09
CA THR A 14 -2.07 0.20 18.13
C THR A 14 -0.89 -0.78 18.15
N ASP A 15 -0.52 -1.30 19.33
CA ASP A 15 0.57 -2.27 19.45
C ASP A 15 0.24 -3.59 18.73
N THR A 16 -0.97 -4.11 18.91
CA THR A 16 -1.43 -5.34 18.25
C THR A 16 -1.46 -5.17 16.74
N TYR A 17 -1.93 -4.02 16.27
CA TYR A 17 -1.98 -3.72 14.85
C TYR A 17 -0.58 -3.63 14.22
N THR A 18 0.34 -2.90 14.86
CA THR A 18 1.75 -2.82 14.42
C THR A 18 2.43 -4.20 14.39
N ALA A 19 2.21 -5.02 15.42
CA ALA A 19 2.72 -6.38 15.46
C ALA A 19 2.15 -7.24 14.31
N THR A 20 0.85 -7.14 14.05
CA THR A 20 0.18 -7.84 12.96
C THR A 20 0.83 -7.49 11.62
N ILE A 21 0.89 -6.22 11.24
CA ILE A 21 1.50 -5.79 9.96
C ILE A 21 2.95 -6.27 9.84
N THR A 22 3.74 -6.09 10.89
CA THR A 22 5.16 -6.47 10.87
C THR A 22 5.32 -7.98 10.67
N SER A 23 4.49 -8.77 11.36
CA SER A 23 4.50 -10.23 11.22
C SER A 23 4.05 -10.67 9.81
N SER A 24 3.07 -9.99 9.22
CA SER A 24 2.55 -10.30 7.88
C SER A 24 3.57 -10.12 6.76
N LEU A 25 4.60 -9.30 6.95
CA LEU A 25 5.69 -9.13 5.97
C LEU A 25 6.70 -10.28 5.98
N THR A 26 6.84 -10.99 7.10
CA THR A 26 7.81 -12.08 7.27
C THR A 26 7.75 -13.14 6.15
N PRO A 27 6.57 -13.71 5.80
CA PRO A 27 6.48 -14.69 4.72
C PRO A 27 6.72 -14.12 3.31
N ILE A 28 6.59 -12.81 3.12
CA ILE A 28 6.77 -12.15 1.81
C ILE A 28 8.24 -11.77 1.58
N ASN A 29 8.97 -11.44 2.64
CA ASN A 29 10.36 -10.97 2.57
C ASN A 29 11.32 -11.82 1.72
N PRO A 30 11.25 -13.17 1.71
CA PRO A 30 12.12 -13.99 0.85
C PRO A 30 11.94 -13.74 -0.65
N TYR A 31 10.80 -13.20 -1.08
CA TYR A 31 10.47 -12.93 -2.49
C TYR A 31 10.76 -11.48 -2.92
N LYS A 32 11.36 -10.67 -2.04
CA LYS A 32 11.69 -9.28 -2.35
C LYS A 32 12.72 -9.21 -3.48
N ILE A 33 12.39 -8.48 -4.54
CA ILE A 33 13.32 -8.14 -5.62
C ILE A 33 13.87 -6.73 -5.36
N ASN A 34 15.19 -6.59 -5.41
CA ASN A 34 15.86 -5.29 -5.30
C ASN A 34 16.40 -4.90 -6.68
N LEU A 35 15.58 -4.19 -7.46
CA LEU A 35 16.03 -3.61 -8.72
C LEU A 35 16.93 -2.41 -8.44
N THR A 36 18.10 -2.38 -9.07
CA THR A 36 19.01 -1.23 -9.06
C THR A 36 18.39 -0.04 -9.79
N ASP A 37 18.88 1.16 -9.53
CA ASP A 37 18.39 2.37 -10.19
C ASP A 37 18.72 2.42 -11.70
N ASP A 38 19.66 1.58 -12.16
CA ASP A 38 19.98 1.41 -13.58
C ASP A 38 19.07 0.38 -14.28
N GLU A 39 18.47 -0.56 -13.53
CA GLU A 39 17.55 -1.56 -14.07
C GLU A 39 16.13 -1.02 -14.25
N LYS A 40 15.72 -0.03 -13.45
CA LYS A 40 14.36 0.56 -13.53
C LYS A 40 14.11 1.34 -14.83
N PRO A 41 15.01 2.21 -15.31
CA PRO A 41 14.81 3.03 -16.51
C PRO A 41 14.95 2.15 -17.75
N GLY A 42 13.83 1.85 -18.41
CA GLY A 42 13.81 1.01 -19.63
C GLY A 42 12.95 -0.23 -19.50
N MET A 43 12.53 -0.61 -18.28
CA MET A 43 11.53 -1.66 -18.10
C MET A 43 10.20 -1.23 -18.68
N ARG A 44 9.69 -2.01 -19.64
CA ARG A 44 8.31 -1.85 -20.10
C ARG A 44 7.38 -2.44 -19.04
N THR A 45 6.81 -1.59 -18.20
CA THR A 45 5.91 -2.01 -17.13
C THR A 45 4.44 -2.07 -17.57
N MET A 46 3.66 -2.85 -16.82
CA MET A 46 2.20 -2.86 -16.89
C MET A 46 1.66 -1.59 -16.21
N ALA A 47 1.62 -0.48 -16.96
CA ALA A 47 0.84 0.70 -16.56
C ALA A 47 -0.67 0.44 -16.71
N GLU A 48 -1.50 1.32 -16.13
CA GLU A 48 -2.96 1.27 -16.21
C GLU A 48 -3.43 1.06 -17.67
N GLY A 49 -4.35 0.09 -17.86
CA GLY A 49 -4.86 -0.30 -19.18
C GLY A 49 -4.04 -1.36 -19.94
N ARG A 50 -2.76 -1.58 -19.60
CA ARG A 50 -1.94 -2.64 -20.24
C ARG A 50 -2.20 -4.03 -19.71
N GLU A 51 -2.70 -4.15 -18.48
CA GLU A 51 -3.10 -5.43 -17.90
C GLU A 51 -4.23 -6.09 -18.70
N GLY A 52 -5.28 -5.34 -19.04
CA GLY A 52 -6.40 -5.85 -19.82
C GLY A 52 -5.96 -6.38 -21.19
N TYR A 53 -5.03 -5.69 -21.83
CA TYR A 53 -4.40 -6.16 -23.06
C TYR A 53 -3.60 -7.46 -22.83
N ALA A 54 -2.75 -7.52 -21.80
CA ALA A 54 -1.99 -8.72 -21.49
C ALA A 54 -2.88 -9.93 -21.16
N ARG A 55 -3.99 -9.73 -20.43
CA ARG A 55 -5.00 -10.77 -20.15
C ARG A 55 -5.71 -11.24 -21.43
N LEU A 56 -6.00 -10.33 -22.37
CA LEU A 56 -6.55 -10.70 -23.67
C LEU A 56 -5.56 -11.57 -24.46
N ILE A 57 -4.29 -11.16 -24.52
CA ILE A 57 -3.23 -11.92 -25.19
C ILE A 57 -3.06 -13.29 -24.54
N SER A 58 -3.05 -13.38 -23.21
CA SER A 58 -3.02 -14.64 -22.47
C SER A 58 -4.17 -15.56 -22.88
N ARG A 59 -5.41 -15.05 -22.93
CA ARG A 59 -6.57 -15.84 -23.37
C ARG A 59 -6.43 -16.36 -24.80
N ILE A 60 -5.94 -15.53 -25.72
CA ILE A 60 -5.71 -15.93 -27.12
C ILE A 60 -4.62 -17.02 -27.17
N ALA A 61 -3.50 -16.83 -26.46
CA ALA A 61 -2.41 -17.79 -26.41
C ALA A 61 -2.87 -19.15 -25.87
N THR A 62 -3.71 -19.18 -24.84
CA THR A 62 -4.30 -20.43 -24.31
C THR A 62 -5.27 -21.09 -25.29
N GLN A 63 -6.00 -20.33 -26.11
CA GLN A 63 -6.92 -20.87 -27.11
C GLN A 63 -6.21 -21.42 -28.35
N PHE A 64 -5.02 -20.90 -28.68
CA PHE A 64 -4.27 -21.26 -29.87
C PHE A 64 -2.80 -21.59 -29.54
N PRO A 65 -2.55 -22.63 -28.72
CA PRO A 65 -1.19 -22.97 -28.28
C PRO A 65 -0.28 -23.35 -29.45
N ASP A 66 -0.82 -23.98 -30.50
CA ASP A 66 -0.06 -24.39 -31.70
C ASP A 66 0.42 -23.19 -32.55
N ALA A 67 -0.14 -22.00 -32.35
CA ALA A 67 0.27 -20.77 -33.04
C ALA A 67 1.46 -20.08 -32.35
N LEU A 68 1.88 -20.56 -31.18
CA LEU A 68 2.97 -19.98 -30.39
C LEU A 68 4.33 -20.51 -30.84
N GLY A 69 5.40 -19.80 -30.46
CA GLY A 69 6.75 -20.32 -30.62
C GLY A 69 6.93 -21.60 -29.81
N ARG A 70 7.79 -22.52 -30.26
CA ARG A 70 8.04 -23.81 -29.56
C ARG A 70 8.52 -23.65 -28.12
N SER A 71 9.05 -22.48 -27.76
CA SER A 71 9.51 -22.14 -26.40
C SER A 71 8.48 -21.41 -25.55
N ASP A 72 7.35 -21.00 -26.13
CA ASP A 72 6.39 -20.15 -25.45
C ASP A 72 5.31 -20.99 -24.78
N SER A 73 5.11 -20.79 -23.47
CA SER A 73 4.05 -21.43 -22.72
C SER A 73 2.94 -20.41 -22.41
N PRO A 74 1.68 -20.65 -22.83
CA PRO A 74 0.57 -19.79 -22.46
C PRO A 74 0.27 -19.85 -20.95
N GLU A 75 0.62 -20.94 -20.27
CA GLU A 75 0.47 -21.12 -18.82
C GLU A 75 1.38 -20.18 -18.03
N GLU A 76 2.60 -19.94 -18.50
CA GLU A 76 3.53 -19.02 -17.83
C GLU A 76 2.99 -17.59 -17.75
N LEU A 77 2.44 -17.08 -18.86
CA LEU A 77 1.84 -15.74 -18.89
C LEU A 77 0.61 -15.67 -17.97
N ALA A 78 -0.24 -16.69 -17.98
CA ALA A 78 -1.41 -16.73 -17.11
C ALA A 78 -1.02 -16.72 -15.62
N ALA A 79 -0.06 -17.56 -15.23
CA ALA A 79 0.43 -17.64 -13.86
C ALA A 79 1.05 -16.31 -13.38
N LEU A 80 1.81 -15.62 -14.23
CA LEU A 80 2.38 -14.31 -13.91
C LEU A 80 1.30 -13.22 -13.76
N LEU A 81 0.27 -13.23 -14.60
CA LEU A 81 -0.84 -12.28 -14.50
C LEU A 81 -1.67 -12.48 -13.22
N ASP A 82 -1.84 -13.74 -12.79
CA ASP A 82 -2.52 -14.05 -11.54
C ASP A 82 -1.66 -13.67 -10.33
N TYR A 83 -0.36 -13.96 -10.38
CA TYR A 83 0.56 -13.52 -9.34
C TYR A 83 0.60 -11.99 -9.21
N TYR A 84 0.66 -11.26 -10.32
CA TYR A 84 0.59 -9.80 -10.34
C TYR A 84 -0.72 -9.29 -9.70
N GLY A 85 -1.86 -9.89 -10.05
CA GLY A 85 -3.16 -9.54 -9.45
C GLY A 85 -3.20 -9.75 -7.93
N ASN A 86 -2.60 -10.83 -7.44
CA ASN A 86 -2.49 -11.09 -6.00
C ASN A 86 -1.63 -10.04 -5.28
N LEU A 87 -0.52 -9.62 -5.90
CA LEU A 87 0.33 -8.55 -5.38
C LEU A 87 -0.41 -7.20 -5.33
N GLU A 88 -1.20 -6.89 -6.36
CA GLU A 88 -2.00 -5.66 -6.39
C GLU A 88 -3.07 -5.66 -5.28
N GLY A 89 -3.71 -6.80 -5.02
CA GLY A 89 -4.63 -6.94 -3.89
C GLY A 89 -3.96 -6.60 -2.54
N GLY A 90 -2.75 -7.10 -2.32
CA GLY A 90 -1.94 -6.75 -1.15
C GLY A 90 -1.57 -5.27 -1.11
N ARG A 91 -1.17 -4.69 -2.24
CA ARG A 91 -0.84 -3.27 -2.37
C ARG A 91 -2.02 -2.36 -2.01
N ILE A 92 -3.21 -2.65 -2.53
CA ILE A 92 -4.43 -1.88 -2.24
C ILE A 92 -4.77 -1.95 -0.75
N ALA A 93 -4.68 -3.15 -0.14
CA ALA A 93 -4.93 -3.30 1.30
C ALA A 93 -3.94 -2.48 2.15
N ILE A 94 -2.65 -2.45 1.77
CA ILE A 94 -1.64 -1.62 2.45
C ILE A 94 -1.95 -0.12 2.30
N LEU A 95 -2.37 0.33 1.11
CA LEU A 95 -2.76 1.73 0.88
C LEU A 95 -3.94 2.16 1.75
N GLN A 96 -4.98 1.33 1.85
CA GLN A 96 -6.14 1.61 2.73
C GLN A 96 -5.73 1.72 4.20
N ASN A 97 -4.82 0.85 4.64
CA ASN A 97 -4.26 0.91 5.99
C ASN A 97 -3.48 2.21 6.22
N LEU A 98 -2.64 2.63 5.27
CA LEU A 98 -1.91 3.90 5.35
C LEU A 98 -2.86 5.09 5.45
N GLU A 99 -3.83 5.18 4.54
CA GLU A 99 -4.83 6.27 4.50
C GLU A 99 -5.59 6.38 5.82
N THR A 100 -6.02 5.24 6.39
CA THR A 100 -6.71 5.21 7.69
C THR A 100 -5.87 5.82 8.81
N PHE A 101 -4.57 5.49 8.87
CA PHE A 101 -3.68 6.04 9.89
C PHE A 101 -3.39 7.52 9.67
N GLU A 102 -3.22 7.94 8.42
CA GLU A 102 -3.01 9.35 8.05
C GLU A 102 -4.20 10.22 8.48
N GLU A 103 -5.44 9.77 8.23
CA GLU A 103 -6.64 10.50 8.65
C GLU A 103 -6.74 10.65 10.18
N ILE A 104 -6.46 9.57 10.92
CA ILE A 104 -6.46 9.60 12.39
C ILE A 104 -5.37 10.56 12.90
N GLN A 105 -4.17 10.49 12.32
CA GLN A 105 -3.05 11.37 12.68
C GLN A 105 -3.35 12.84 12.38
N LEU A 106 -4.00 13.13 11.25
CA LEU A 106 -4.40 14.48 10.88
C LEU A 106 -5.40 15.06 11.89
N GLY A 107 -6.43 14.27 12.25
CA GLY A 107 -7.40 14.66 13.28
C GLY A 107 -6.74 14.90 14.64
N ALA A 108 -5.85 14.00 15.07
CA ALA A 108 -5.11 14.14 16.31
C ALA A 108 -4.20 15.38 16.30
N SER A 109 -3.50 15.63 15.19
CA SER A 109 -2.61 16.78 15.02
C SER A 109 -3.38 18.10 15.09
N ALA A 110 -4.55 18.18 14.46
CA ALA A 110 -5.40 19.37 14.55
C ALA A 110 -5.85 19.66 15.99
N ASP A 111 -6.26 18.64 16.74
CA ASP A 111 -6.64 18.78 18.15
C ASP A 111 -5.44 19.17 19.03
N ILE A 112 -4.27 18.60 18.79
CA ILE A 112 -3.01 18.93 19.49
C ILE A 112 -2.65 20.40 19.26
N MET A 113 -2.71 20.89 18.02
CA MET A 113 -2.41 22.30 17.71
C MET A 113 -3.43 23.23 18.37
N ALA A 114 -4.72 22.89 18.34
CA ALA A 114 -5.75 23.66 19.03
C ALA A 114 -5.57 23.71 20.55
N LEU A 115 -5.02 22.66 21.17
CA LEU A 115 -4.65 22.66 22.60
C LEU A 115 -3.38 23.50 22.83
N THR A 116 -2.37 23.33 22.00
CA THR A 116 -1.10 24.07 22.07
C THR A 116 -1.34 25.58 22.01
N ASP A 117 -2.15 26.05 21.07
CA ASP A 117 -2.49 27.48 20.94
C ASP A 117 -3.24 28.02 22.17
N ARG A 118 -4.13 27.21 22.75
CA ARG A 118 -4.84 27.56 23.98
C ARG A 118 -3.89 27.68 25.17
N TYR A 119 -2.90 26.79 25.27
CA TYR A 119 -1.93 26.79 26.37
C TYR A 119 -0.88 27.89 26.23
N LYS A 120 -0.59 28.35 25.01
CA LYS A 120 0.29 29.48 24.76
C LYS A 120 -0.27 30.80 25.32
N LYS A 121 -1.59 31.05 25.20
CA LYS A 121 -2.24 32.29 25.67
C LYS A 121 -1.99 32.64 27.15
N PRO A 122 -2.18 31.73 28.12
CA PRO A 122 -1.90 32.02 29.54
C PRO A 122 -0.39 32.05 29.87
N ALA A 123 0.46 31.35 29.11
CA ALA A 123 1.91 31.36 29.33
C ALA A 123 2.58 32.70 28.99
N THR A 124 1.92 33.56 28.20
CA THR A 124 2.40 34.90 27.83
C THR A 124 1.85 36.03 28.70
N LEU A 125 1.03 35.74 29.72
CA LEU A 125 0.55 36.74 30.66
C LEU A 125 1.59 36.92 31.80
N PRO A 126 1.88 38.16 32.25
CA PRO A 126 2.75 38.36 33.40
C PRO A 126 2.13 37.68 34.62
N ARG A 127 2.91 36.84 35.30
CA ARG A 127 2.50 36.24 36.58
C ARG A 127 2.24 37.38 37.57
N LYS A 128 1.05 37.41 38.17
CA LYS A 128 0.73 38.29 39.30
C LYS A 128 1.58 37.93 40.51
#